data_AF-A0A1M3E175-F1
#
_entry.id   AF-A0A1M3E175-F1
#
_cell.length_a   1.000
_cell.length_b   1.000
_cell.length_c   1.000
_cell.angle_alpha   90.00
_cell.angle_beta   90.00
_cell.angle_gamma   90.00
#
_symmetry.space_group_name_H-M   'P 1'
#
loop_
_entity.id
_entity.type
_entity.pdbx_description
1 polymer ?
#
loop_
_entity_poly.entity_id
_entity_poly.type
_entity_poly.pdbx_seq_one_letter_code
_entity_poly.pdbx_strand_id
1 'polypeptide(L)'
;MKRNIVSYISILISLFTLFLFWSRLEPITIEWMGVLIGILAILTTVLIGWNIFIVIDFKKLTKEIELKHLSLVNYSETNLLMMYKTSADFAIERNNIFGIINNSIFAIDIAIRLGNLSLAESLLNRILEVAPDTITMNSFYKSMLTKSFYSIKNWNKVNGYERLEFLILNIKISEFSEKSQLDFL
;
A
#
# COMPACT_ATOMS: atom_id res chain seq x y z
N MET A 1 21.32 -16.80 -4.00
CA MET A 1 22.03 -16.01 -5.04
C MET A 1 23.45 -15.55 -4.63
N LYS A 2 24.20 -16.33 -3.82
CA LYS A 2 25.55 -15.93 -3.32
C LYS A 2 26.71 -16.82 -3.80
N ARG A 3 26.43 -17.93 -4.51
CA ARG A 3 27.45 -18.96 -4.83
C ARG A 3 28.31 -18.67 -6.07
N ASN A 4 27.91 -17.72 -6.92
CA ASN A 4 28.58 -17.47 -8.21
C ASN A 4 29.54 -16.27 -8.17
N ILE A 5 29.43 -15.39 -7.18
CA ILE A 5 30.32 -14.22 -7.02
C ILE A 5 31.73 -14.67 -6.64
N VAL A 6 31.85 -15.65 -5.74
CA VAL A 6 33.14 -16.20 -5.32
C VAL A 6 33.86 -16.90 -6.48
N SER A 7 33.12 -17.62 -7.32
CA SER A 7 33.67 -18.25 -8.53
C SER A 7 34.14 -17.21 -9.55
N TYR A 8 33.36 -16.14 -9.75
CA TYR A 8 33.72 -15.05 -10.64
C TYR A 8 34.97 -14.30 -10.18
N ILE A 9 35.07 -14.01 -8.87
CA ILE A 9 36.26 -13.37 -8.26
C ILE A 9 37.49 -14.27 -8.39
N SER A 10 37.35 -15.59 -8.19
CA SER A 10 38.45 -16.54 -8.32
C SER A 10 39.00 -16.59 -9.75
N ILE A 11 38.12 -16.58 -10.75
CA ILE A 11 38.50 -16.55 -12.17
C ILE A 11 39.18 -15.21 -12.53
N LEU A 12 38.70 -14.09 -11.98
CA LEU A 12 39.35 -12.79 -12.20
C LEU A 12 40.75 -12.72 -11.59
N ILE A 13 40.94 -13.27 -10.40
CA ILE A 13 42.24 -13.31 -9.73
C ILE A 13 43.21 -14.24 -10.48
N SER A 14 42.77 -15.40 -10.96
CA SER A 14 43.63 -16.30 -11.73
C SER A 14 44.05 -15.72 -13.07
N LEU A 15 43.15 -14.98 -13.74
CA LEU A 15 43.46 -14.28 -14.98
C LEU A 15 44.44 -13.12 -14.74
N PHE A 16 44.28 -12.40 -13.62
CA PHE A 16 45.16 -11.31 -13.22
C PHE A 16 46.56 -11.79 -12.81
N THR A 17 46.67 -12.93 -12.12
CA THR A 17 47.97 -13.51 -11.77
C THR A 17 48.70 -14.06 -12.98
N LEU A 18 47.98 -14.66 -13.95
CA LEU A 18 48.55 -15.04 -15.25
C LEU A 18 49.07 -13.82 -16.02
N PHE A 19 48.33 -12.72 -16.02
CA PHE A 19 48.75 -11.46 -16.64
C PHE A 19 50.03 -10.90 -16.00
N LEU A 20 50.12 -10.88 -14.67
CA LEU A 20 51.32 -10.44 -13.95
C LEU A 20 52.52 -11.38 -14.16
N PHE A 21 52.27 -12.69 -14.28
CA PHE A 21 53.31 -13.67 -14.57
C PHE A 21 53.87 -13.49 -15.99
N TRP A 22 53.02 -13.24 -16.97
CA TRP A 22 53.42 -12.97 -18.36
C TRP A 22 54.19 -11.66 -18.49
N SER A 23 53.83 -10.65 -17.68
CA SER A 23 54.52 -9.36 -17.65
C SER A 23 55.93 -9.39 -17.05
N ARG A 24 56.34 -10.49 -16.39
CA ARG A 24 57.66 -10.66 -15.76
C ARG A 24 58.71 -11.34 -16.63
N LEU A 25 58.34 -11.89 -17.79
CA LEU A 25 59.26 -12.58 -18.70
C LEU A 25 59.60 -11.67 -19.90
N GLU A 26 60.76 -11.01 -19.82
CA GLU A 26 61.43 -10.26 -20.90
C GLU A 26 60.65 -9.04 -21.49
N PRO A 27 61.32 -8.11 -22.21
CA PRO A 27 60.67 -6.85 -22.60
C PRO A 27 59.53 -7.15 -23.57
N ILE A 28 58.29 -6.94 -23.09
CA ILE A 28 57.08 -7.01 -23.92
C ILE A 28 57.31 -6.20 -25.19
N THR A 29 57.32 -6.87 -26.34
CA THR A 29 57.31 -6.18 -27.62
C THR A 29 55.94 -5.52 -27.80
N ILE A 30 55.94 -4.33 -28.42
CA ILE A 30 54.76 -3.46 -28.56
C ILE A 30 53.55 -4.20 -29.18
N GLU A 31 53.81 -5.20 -30.02
CA GLU A 31 52.79 -6.01 -30.70
C GLU A 31 51.93 -6.85 -29.71
N TRP A 32 52.55 -7.50 -28.71
CA TRP A 32 51.82 -8.31 -27.72
C TRP A 32 50.98 -7.47 -26.75
N MET A 33 51.46 -6.27 -26.43
CA MET A 33 50.72 -5.33 -25.60
C MET A 33 49.44 -4.85 -26.31
N GLY A 34 49.52 -4.60 -27.63
CA GLY A 34 48.36 -4.24 -28.44
C GLY A 34 47.28 -5.32 -28.47
N VAL A 35 47.67 -6.60 -28.61
CA VAL A 35 46.73 -7.73 -28.59
C VAL A 35 46.03 -7.86 -27.24
N LEU A 36 46.76 -7.72 -26.13
CA LEU A 36 46.19 -7.77 -24.78
C LEU A 36 45.21 -6.62 -24.54
N ILE A 37 45.56 -5.40 -24.93
CA ILE A 37 44.69 -4.23 -24.81
C ILE A 37 43.43 -4.43 -25.69
N GLY A 38 43.57 -5.00 -26.89
CA GLY A 38 42.45 -5.29 -27.77
C GLY A 38 41.45 -6.30 -27.16
N ILE A 39 41.95 -7.41 -26.62
CA ILE A 39 41.11 -8.42 -25.95
C ILE A 39 40.43 -7.80 -24.71
N LEU A 40 41.17 -7.03 -23.91
CA LEU A 40 40.64 -6.37 -22.72
C LEU A 40 39.57 -5.32 -23.09
N ALA A 41 39.77 -4.56 -24.17
CA ALA A 41 38.81 -3.59 -24.66
C ALA A 41 37.50 -4.24 -25.12
N ILE A 42 37.59 -5.38 -25.83
CA ILE A 42 36.40 -6.15 -26.23
C ILE A 42 35.67 -6.68 -25.01
N LEU A 43 36.40 -7.30 -24.06
CA LEU A 43 35.82 -7.88 -22.86
C LEU A 43 35.13 -6.82 -21.98
N THR A 44 35.78 -5.68 -21.77
CA THR A 44 35.21 -4.56 -21.00
C THR A 44 33.98 -3.96 -21.68
N THR A 45 33.98 -3.84 -23.01
CA THR A 45 32.81 -3.35 -23.77
C THR A 45 31.61 -4.29 -23.61
N VAL A 46 31.82 -5.61 -23.73
CA VAL A 46 30.76 -6.61 -23.53
C VAL A 46 30.23 -6.58 -22.09
N LEU A 47 31.12 -6.50 -21.09
CA LEU A 47 30.75 -6.43 -19.68
C LEU A 47 29.95 -5.16 -19.37
N ILE A 48 30.37 -4.00 -19.87
CA ILE A 48 29.67 -2.73 -19.68
C ILE A 48 28.30 -2.78 -20.39
N GLY A 49 28.24 -3.28 -21.62
CA GLY A 49 26.98 -3.44 -22.35
C GLY A 49 25.98 -4.33 -21.61
N TRP A 50 26.43 -5.46 -21.08
CA TRP A 50 25.59 -6.37 -20.29
C TRP A 50 25.10 -5.75 -18.98
N ASN A 51 25.98 -5.03 -18.27
CA ASN A 51 25.62 -4.32 -17.04
C ASN A 51 24.58 -3.22 -17.30
N ILE A 52 24.73 -2.46 -18.38
CA ILE A 52 23.75 -1.43 -18.79
C ILE A 52 22.39 -2.10 -19.10
N PHE A 53 22.39 -3.21 -19.83
CA PHE A 53 21.17 -3.95 -20.15
C PHE A 53 20.42 -4.41 -18.88
N ILE A 54 21.13 -5.03 -17.92
CA ILE A 54 20.54 -5.48 -16.65
C ILE A 54 19.93 -4.30 -15.87
N VAL A 55 20.63 -3.18 -15.78
CA VAL A 55 20.16 -2.01 -15.03
C VAL A 55 18.87 -1.44 -15.64
N ILE A 56 18.77 -1.42 -16.97
CA ILE A 56 17.56 -0.96 -17.68
C ILE A 56 16.39 -1.91 -17.41
N ASP A 57 16.61 -3.22 -17.54
CA ASP A 57 15.57 -4.23 -17.33
C ASP A 57 15.06 -4.23 -15.87
N PHE A 58 15.98 -4.10 -14.90
CA PHE A 58 15.62 -3.99 -13.49
C PHE A 58 14.76 -2.76 -13.18
N LYS A 59 15.07 -1.60 -13.81
CA LYS A 59 14.25 -0.38 -13.68
C LYS A 59 12.84 -0.57 -14.26
N LYS A 60 12.72 -1.32 -15.36
CA LYS A 60 11.41 -1.64 -15.94
C LYS A 60 10.62 -2.55 -15.02
N LEU A 61 11.24 -3.63 -14.53
CA LEU A 61 10.62 -4.58 -13.61
C LEU A 61 10.15 -3.93 -12.32
N THR A 62 10.96 -3.06 -11.72
CA THR A 62 10.59 -2.31 -10.49
C THR A 62 9.37 -1.43 -10.72
N LYS A 63 9.31 -0.69 -11.83
CA LYS A 63 8.13 0.11 -12.18
C LYS A 63 6.88 -0.75 -12.41
N GLU A 64 7.01 -1.89 -13.07
CA GLU A 64 5.89 -2.82 -13.26
C GLU A 64 5.40 -3.41 -11.93
N ILE A 65 6.31 -3.72 -11.01
CA ILE A 65 5.97 -4.19 -9.66
C ILE A 65 5.24 -3.10 -8.88
N GLU A 66 5.70 -1.84 -8.92
CA GLU A 66 5.03 -0.72 -8.25
C GLU A 66 3.60 -0.51 -8.78
N LEU A 67 3.42 -0.55 -10.11
CA LEU A 67 2.09 -0.44 -10.73
C LEU A 67 1.19 -1.60 -10.34
N LYS A 68 1.71 -2.83 -10.35
CA LYS A 68 0.96 -4.02 -9.91
C LYS A 68 0.59 -3.91 -8.43
N HIS A 69 1.54 -3.51 -7.58
CA HIS A 69 1.30 -3.32 -6.16
C HIS A 69 0.19 -2.27 -5.91
N LEU A 70 0.25 -1.12 -6.59
CA LEU A 70 -0.79 -0.09 -6.50
C LEU A 70 -2.15 -0.63 -6.97
N SER A 71 -2.19 -1.38 -8.07
CA SER A 71 -3.42 -1.99 -8.57
C SER A 71 -4.01 -3.01 -7.58
N LEU A 72 -3.15 -3.80 -6.91
CA LEU A 72 -3.56 -4.78 -5.91
C LEU A 72 -4.09 -4.12 -4.64
N VAL A 73 -3.44 -3.03 -4.18
CA VAL A 73 -3.93 -2.24 -3.06
C VAL A 73 -5.30 -1.67 -3.38
N ASN A 74 -5.47 -1.00 -4.54
CA ASN A 74 -6.76 -0.46 -4.97
C ASN A 74 -7.84 -1.55 -5.09
N TYR A 75 -7.49 -2.74 -5.60
CA TYR A 75 -8.39 -3.87 -5.67
C TYR A 75 -8.80 -4.36 -4.26
N SER A 76 -7.87 -4.48 -3.33
CA SER A 76 -8.17 -4.87 -1.94
C SER A 76 -9.05 -3.85 -1.22
N GLU A 77 -8.79 -2.55 -1.42
CA GLU A 77 -9.60 -1.46 -0.86
C GLU A 77 -11.01 -1.49 -1.44
N THR A 78 -11.15 -1.72 -2.75
CA THR A 78 -12.46 -1.87 -3.40
C THR A 78 -13.24 -3.07 -2.85
N ASN A 79 -12.57 -4.18 -2.56
CA ASN A 79 -13.21 -5.34 -1.93
C ASN A 79 -13.65 -5.05 -0.48
N LEU A 80 -12.83 -4.34 0.30
CA LEU A 80 -13.21 -3.90 1.64
C LEU A 80 -14.41 -2.95 1.61
N LEU A 81 -14.43 -2.02 0.67
CA LEU A 81 -15.57 -1.12 0.44
C LEU A 81 -16.86 -1.91 0.18
N MET A 82 -16.79 -2.90 -0.72
CA MET A 82 -17.94 -3.75 -1.02
C MET A 82 -18.38 -4.56 0.21
N MET A 83 -17.44 -5.11 0.98
CA MET A 83 -17.74 -5.84 2.21
C MET A 83 -18.47 -4.96 3.24
N TYR A 84 -17.98 -3.75 3.51
CA TYR A 84 -18.61 -2.84 4.45
C TYR A 84 -19.96 -2.33 3.95
N LYS A 85 -20.08 -2.04 2.64
CA LYS A 85 -21.36 -1.65 2.04
C LYS A 85 -22.40 -2.77 2.19
N THR A 86 -22.07 -4.00 1.82
CA THR A 86 -22.98 -5.15 1.96
C THR A 86 -23.32 -5.42 3.44
N SER A 87 -22.36 -5.23 4.35
CA SER A 87 -22.61 -5.36 5.79
C SER A 87 -23.53 -4.27 6.33
N ALA A 88 -23.45 -3.05 5.79
CA ALA A 88 -24.43 -1.99 6.05
C ALA A 88 -25.81 -2.40 5.50
N ASP A 89 -25.90 -2.95 4.29
CA ASP A 89 -27.16 -3.42 3.69
C ASP A 89 -27.84 -4.46 4.59
N PHE A 90 -27.09 -5.47 5.05
CA PHE A 90 -27.60 -6.46 5.99
C PHE A 90 -28.00 -5.86 7.35
N ALA A 91 -27.30 -4.83 7.81
CA ALA A 91 -27.67 -4.14 9.04
C ALA A 91 -29.00 -3.36 8.89
N ILE A 92 -29.29 -2.82 7.70
CA ILE A 92 -30.58 -2.20 7.38
C ILE A 92 -31.71 -3.23 7.47
N GLU A 93 -31.55 -4.39 6.84
CA GLU A 93 -32.56 -5.46 6.87
C GLU A 93 -32.90 -5.93 8.29
N ARG A 94 -31.91 -5.88 9.19
CA ARG A 94 -32.06 -6.26 10.60
C ARG A 94 -32.43 -5.09 11.52
N ASN A 95 -32.64 -3.90 10.97
CA ASN A 95 -32.89 -2.66 11.71
C ASN A 95 -31.82 -2.35 12.79
N ASN A 96 -30.57 -2.72 12.53
CA ASN A 96 -29.44 -2.50 13.43
C ASN A 96 -28.76 -1.14 13.14
N ILE A 97 -29.25 -0.07 13.76
CA ILE A 97 -28.78 1.31 13.53
C ILE A 97 -27.27 1.47 13.76
N PHE A 98 -26.71 0.88 14.81
CA PHE A 98 -25.26 0.93 15.06
C PHE A 98 -24.48 0.30 13.90
N GLY A 99 -24.92 -0.88 13.45
CA GLY A 99 -24.29 -1.58 12.32
C GLY A 99 -24.36 -0.77 11.02
N ILE A 100 -25.49 -0.11 10.76
CA ILE A 100 -25.66 0.75 9.58
C ILE A 100 -24.64 1.88 9.60
N ILE A 101 -24.59 2.65 10.70
CA ILE A 101 -23.72 3.83 10.81
C ILE A 101 -22.25 3.41 10.81
N ASN A 102 -21.87 2.43 11.62
CA ASN A 102 -20.48 2.02 11.78
C ASN A 102 -19.89 1.46 10.46
N ASN A 103 -20.61 0.57 9.79
CA ASN A 103 -20.15 0.01 8.52
C ASN A 103 -20.11 1.07 7.41
N SER A 104 -21.08 1.99 7.41
CA SER A 104 -21.11 3.07 6.41
C SER A 104 -19.97 4.08 6.64
N ILE A 105 -19.59 4.39 7.89
CA ILE A 105 -18.40 5.21 8.20
C ILE A 105 -17.13 4.57 7.61
N PHE A 106 -16.93 3.26 7.79
CA PHE A 106 -15.78 2.56 7.21
C PHE A 106 -15.82 2.57 5.67
N ALA A 107 -17.00 2.37 5.07
CA ALA A 107 -17.16 2.46 3.63
C ALA A 107 -16.82 3.87 3.09
N ILE A 108 -17.22 4.93 3.81
CA ILE A 108 -16.88 6.32 3.49
C ILE A 108 -15.36 6.54 3.55
N ASP A 109 -14.68 6.08 4.62
CA ASP A 109 -13.21 6.20 4.73
C ASP A 109 -12.52 5.58 3.52
N ILE A 110 -12.90 4.35 3.17
CA ILE A 110 -12.31 3.62 2.04
C ILE A 110 -12.59 4.35 0.71
N ALA A 111 -13.81 4.86 0.50
CA ALA A 111 -14.15 5.62 -0.69
C ALA A 111 -13.28 6.90 -0.82
N ILE A 112 -13.00 7.58 0.29
CA ILE A 112 -12.07 8.73 0.33
C ILE A 112 -10.64 8.29 -0.02
N ARG A 113 -10.16 7.17 0.55
CA ARG A 113 -8.81 6.63 0.25
C ARG A 113 -8.64 6.25 -1.22
N LEU A 114 -9.70 5.74 -1.86
CA LEU A 114 -9.76 5.47 -3.29
C LEU A 114 -9.88 6.73 -4.15
N GLY A 115 -10.07 7.91 -3.55
CA GLY A 115 -10.25 9.18 -4.24
C GLY A 115 -11.65 9.36 -4.85
N ASN A 116 -12.60 8.49 -4.54
CA ASN A 116 -13.97 8.55 -5.07
C ASN A 116 -14.88 9.34 -4.12
N LEU A 117 -14.75 10.67 -4.15
CA LEU A 117 -15.50 11.57 -3.28
C LEU A 117 -17.01 11.51 -3.53
N SER A 118 -17.45 11.39 -4.79
CA SER A 118 -18.88 11.25 -5.11
C SER A 118 -19.52 10.02 -4.47
N LEU A 119 -18.77 8.91 -4.37
CA LEU A 119 -19.26 7.71 -3.71
C LEU A 119 -19.32 7.89 -2.20
N ALA A 120 -18.31 8.55 -1.60
CA ALA A 120 -18.32 8.90 -0.19
C ALA A 120 -19.55 9.76 0.18
N GLU A 121 -19.86 10.77 -0.64
CA GLU A 121 -21.05 11.61 -0.47
C GLU A 121 -22.35 10.81 -0.61
N SER A 122 -22.44 9.91 -1.60
CA SER A 122 -23.61 9.03 -1.77
C SER A 122 -23.82 8.11 -0.57
N LEU A 123 -22.74 7.52 -0.04
CA LEU A 123 -22.81 6.67 1.15
C LEU A 123 -23.21 7.47 2.39
N LEU A 124 -22.74 8.71 2.53
CA LEU A 124 -23.14 9.61 3.61
C LEU A 124 -24.63 9.94 3.54
N ASN A 125 -25.12 10.35 2.37
CA ASN A 125 -26.53 10.69 2.18
C ASN A 125 -27.44 9.50 2.51
N ARG A 126 -27.02 8.29 2.15
CA ARG A 126 -27.72 7.07 2.52
C ARG A 126 -27.85 6.87 4.03
N ILE A 127 -26.83 7.20 4.81
CA ILE A 127 -26.94 7.15 6.29
C ILE A 127 -28.04 8.09 6.75
N LEU A 128 -28.06 9.32 6.22
CA LEU A 128 -29.04 10.34 6.60
C LEU A 128 -30.48 9.97 6.21
N GLU A 129 -30.65 9.25 5.10
CA GLU A 129 -31.97 8.77 4.63
C GLU A 129 -32.52 7.62 5.48
N VAL A 130 -31.64 6.74 5.96
CA VAL A 130 -32.04 5.53 6.71
C VAL A 130 -32.09 5.78 8.22
N ALA A 131 -31.36 6.78 8.71
CA ALA A 131 -31.31 7.09 10.13
C ALA A 131 -32.66 7.64 10.63
N PRO A 132 -33.17 7.14 11.77
CA PRO A 132 -34.37 7.70 12.39
C PRO A 132 -34.08 9.07 13.03
N ASP A 133 -35.11 9.90 13.18
CA ASP A 133 -35.01 11.24 13.78
C ASP A 133 -34.39 11.25 15.19
N THR A 134 -34.61 10.18 15.95
CA THR A 134 -34.01 10.01 17.29
C THR A 134 -33.32 8.66 17.38
N ILE A 135 -32.01 8.70 17.56
CA ILE A 135 -31.17 7.51 17.75
C ILE A 135 -30.84 7.37 19.23
N THR A 136 -31.12 6.20 19.80
CA THR A 136 -30.76 5.83 21.17
C THR A 136 -29.83 4.62 21.16
N MET A 137 -28.69 4.69 21.85
CA MET A 137 -27.81 3.54 22.06
C MET A 137 -27.03 3.68 23.37
N ASN A 138 -26.31 2.63 23.78
CA ASN A 138 -25.45 2.69 24.96
C ASN A 138 -24.19 3.57 24.73
N SER A 139 -23.51 3.93 25.82
CA SER A 139 -22.31 4.78 25.80
C SER A 139 -21.16 4.15 25.02
N PHE A 140 -21.01 2.82 25.10
CA PHE A 140 -19.97 2.06 24.40
C PHE A 140 -20.09 2.21 22.88
N TYR A 141 -21.27 1.96 22.30
CA TYR A 141 -21.50 2.06 20.87
C TYR A 141 -21.36 3.50 20.36
N LYS A 142 -21.87 4.48 21.11
CA LYS A 142 -21.67 5.90 20.76
C LYS A 142 -20.19 6.27 20.73
N SER A 143 -19.41 5.83 21.73
CA SER A 143 -17.97 6.05 21.79
C SER A 143 -17.24 5.40 20.61
N MET A 144 -17.61 4.17 20.25
CA MET A 144 -17.04 3.45 19.11
C MET A 144 -17.31 4.17 17.79
N LEU A 145 -18.55 4.62 17.55
CA LEU A 145 -18.91 5.41 16.36
C LEU A 145 -18.11 6.71 16.29
N THR A 146 -18.02 7.43 17.42
CA THR A 146 -17.29 8.69 17.52
C THR A 146 -15.81 8.49 17.20
N LYS A 147 -15.20 7.43 17.74
CA LYS A 147 -13.81 7.07 17.45
C LYS A 147 -13.60 6.74 15.97
N SER A 148 -14.47 5.92 15.39
CA SER A 148 -14.38 5.56 13.96
C SER A 148 -14.53 6.80 13.07
N PHE A 149 -15.49 7.67 13.38
CA PHE A 149 -15.76 8.91 12.65
C PHE A 149 -14.55 9.85 12.62
N TYR A 150 -14.00 10.21 13.79
CA TYR A 150 -12.87 11.14 13.86
C TYR A 150 -11.52 10.53 13.39
N SER A 151 -11.46 9.21 13.16
CA SER A 151 -10.25 8.57 12.63
C SER A 151 -10.05 8.79 11.13
N ILE A 152 -11.10 9.20 10.42
CA ILE A 152 -11.10 9.37 8.96
C ILE A 152 -10.22 10.55 8.57
N LYS A 153 -9.32 10.33 7.60
CA LYS A 153 -8.45 11.37 7.06
C LYS A 153 -9.07 11.99 5.81
N ASN A 154 -8.78 13.27 5.55
CA ASN A 154 -9.32 14.03 4.41
C ASN A 154 -10.85 14.11 4.37
N TRP A 155 -11.51 13.98 5.52
CA TRP A 155 -12.97 14.08 5.67
C TRP A 155 -13.51 15.41 5.13
N ASN A 156 -12.73 16.49 5.25
CA ASN A 156 -13.05 17.83 4.81
C ASN A 156 -13.22 17.99 3.29
N LYS A 157 -12.94 16.94 2.50
CA LYS A 157 -13.16 16.91 1.06
C LYS A 157 -14.54 16.36 0.68
N VAL A 158 -15.26 15.76 1.62
CA VAL A 158 -16.61 15.20 1.40
C VAL A 158 -17.63 16.26 1.77
N ASN A 159 -18.48 16.65 0.82
CA ASN A 159 -19.53 17.62 1.11
C ASN A 159 -20.61 17.00 2.01
N GLY A 160 -21.09 17.75 3.00
CA GLY A 160 -22.13 17.28 3.92
C GLY A 160 -21.60 16.43 5.07
N TYR A 161 -20.28 16.29 5.23
CA TYR A 161 -19.67 15.52 6.31
C TYR A 161 -20.06 16.02 7.71
N GLU A 162 -20.27 17.34 7.85
CA GLU A 162 -20.76 17.99 9.06
C GLU A 162 -22.15 17.50 9.51
N ARG A 163 -22.98 17.03 8.56
CA ARG A 163 -24.30 16.48 8.88
C ARG A 163 -24.19 15.14 9.58
N LEU A 164 -23.21 14.33 9.18
CA LEU A 164 -22.90 13.06 9.83
C LEU A 164 -22.34 13.30 11.24
N GLU A 165 -21.50 14.33 11.41
CA GLU A 165 -21.03 14.77 12.73
C GLU A 165 -22.19 15.13 13.65
N PHE A 166 -23.10 15.98 13.17
CA PHE A 166 -24.29 16.39 13.90
C PHE A 166 -25.17 15.19 14.30
N LEU A 167 -25.35 14.23 13.39
CA LEU A 167 -26.08 13.00 13.67
C LEU A 167 -25.43 12.20 14.81
N ILE A 168 -24.12 11.99 14.76
CA ILE A 168 -23.38 11.22 15.77
C ILE A 168 -23.40 11.90 17.14
N LEU A 169 -23.24 13.23 17.17
CA LEU A 169 -23.25 13.99 18.43
C LEU A 169 -24.62 13.94 19.12
N ASN A 170 -25.71 14.00 18.35
CA ASN A 170 -27.09 13.99 18.85
C ASN A 170 -27.63 12.62 19.26
N ILE A 171 -26.86 11.53 19.08
CA ILE A 171 -27.24 10.21 19.58
C ILE A 171 -27.48 10.29 21.09
N LYS A 172 -28.70 9.95 21.53
CA LYS A 172 -29.06 9.91 22.95
C LYS A 172 -28.51 8.65 23.59
N ILE A 173 -27.92 8.79 24.77
CA ILE A 173 -27.46 7.65 25.54
C ILE A 173 -28.64 7.13 26.35
N SER A 174 -29.04 5.88 26.10
CA SER A 174 -29.99 5.18 26.96
C SER A 174 -29.20 4.30 27.93
N GLU A 175 -29.32 4.54 29.24
CA GLU A 175 -28.65 3.76 30.30
C GLU A 175 -29.16 2.32 30.44
N PHE A 176 -30.11 1.89 29.60
CA PHE A 176 -30.52 0.49 29.53
C PHE A 176 -29.48 -0.34 28.76
N SER A 177 -28.45 -0.82 29.46
CA SER A 177 -27.79 -2.11 29.17
C SER A 177 -26.59 -2.28 30.10
N GLU A 178 -26.73 -3.23 31.01
CA GLU A 178 -25.69 -3.97 31.75
C GLU A 178 -24.25 -3.68 31.31
N LYS A 179 -23.49 -3.06 32.23
CA LYS A 179 -22.05 -3.26 32.39
C LYS A 179 -21.22 -3.04 31.12
N SER A 180 -20.96 -1.77 30.82
CA SER A 180 -19.88 -1.35 29.94
C SER A 180 -18.53 -1.76 30.54
N GLN A 181 -17.52 -2.07 29.70
CA GLN A 181 -16.14 -2.26 30.20
C GLN A 181 -15.59 -1.02 30.92
N LEU A 182 -16.15 0.17 30.64
CA LEU A 182 -15.83 1.40 31.36
C LEU A 182 -16.40 1.44 32.78
N ASP A 183 -17.41 0.62 33.10
CA ASP A 183 -18.01 0.56 34.44
C ASP A 183 -17.17 -0.30 35.42
N PHE A 184 -16.09 -0.93 34.92
CA PHE A 184 -15.18 -1.80 35.67
C PHE A 184 -13.73 -1.31 35.71
N LEU A 185 -13.47 -0.08 35.26
CA LEU A 185 -12.19 0.62 35.38
C LEU A 185 -12.29 1.66 36.50
#